data_AF-A0A1A7WSF6-F1
#
_entry.id   AF-A0A1A7WSF6-F1
#
_cell.length_a   1.000
_cell.length_b   1.000
_cell.length_c   1.000
_cell.angle_alpha   90.00
_cell.angle_beta   90.00
_cell.angle_gamma   90.00
#
_symmetry.space_group_name_H-M   'P 1'
#
loop_
_entity.id
_entity.type
_entity.pdbx_description
1 polymer ?
#
loop_
_entity_poly.entity_id
_entity_poly.type
_entity_poly.pdbx_seq_one_letter_code
_entity_poly.pdbx_strand_id
1 'polypeptide(L)'
;FEIVPEDDPQNAIVASSALMCHSNLLKAIASNSSKAVAPIMPSGADFFGFSHPTIQNLIQSCPGARKCSNYRWIRFEVCRPGNGQLPHSLSEDDASVNFEAYQRHQGLDGSIKTEHITGQTPPSPGSSHQHQLTSPTMKPSASYFGS
;
A
#
# COMPACT_ATOMS: atom_id res chain seq x y z
N PHE A 1 -3.09 20.08 9.38
CA PHE A 1 -2.43 18.91 8.80
C PHE A 1 -0.95 19.07 9.00
N GLU A 2 -0.27 17.98 9.33
CA GLU A 2 1.14 17.98 9.68
C GLU A 2 1.79 16.74 9.08
N ILE A 3 3.00 16.93 8.53
CA ILE A 3 3.90 15.86 8.10
C ILE A 3 5.18 16.04 8.91
N VAL A 4 5.52 15.05 9.73
CA VAL A 4 6.75 15.03 10.52
C VAL A 4 7.67 13.97 9.92
N PRO A 5 8.82 14.34 9.33
CA PRO A 5 9.82 13.37 8.92
C PRO A 5 10.30 12.57 10.12
N GLU A 6 10.39 11.25 9.99
CA GLU A 6 10.83 10.38 11.08
C GLU A 6 12.31 10.59 11.43
N ASP A 7 13.13 10.94 10.43
CA ASP A 7 14.57 11.19 10.51
C ASP A 7 14.93 12.63 10.91
N ASP A 8 14.03 13.60 10.64
CA ASP A 8 14.18 15.00 11.04
C ASP A 8 12.88 15.58 11.64
N PRO A 9 12.53 15.21 12.90
CA PRO A 9 11.28 15.65 13.51
C PRO A 9 11.18 17.16 13.77
N GLN A 10 12.29 17.89 13.71
CA GLN A 10 12.30 19.35 13.91
C GLN A 10 11.84 20.12 12.66
N ASN A 11 11.84 19.46 11.49
CA ASN A 11 11.46 20.05 10.23
C ASN A 11 10.06 19.63 9.79
N ALA A 12 9.11 19.70 10.73
CA ALA A 12 7.71 19.38 10.47
C ALA A 12 7.08 20.39 9.49
N ILE A 13 6.32 19.87 8.53
CA ILE A 13 5.56 20.68 7.58
C ILE A 13 4.12 20.78 8.09
N VAL A 14 3.68 21.98 8.45
CA VAL A 14 2.32 22.24 8.93
C VAL A 14 1.56 23.09 7.92
N ALA A 15 0.33 22.69 7.60
CA ALA A 15 -0.56 23.45 6.72
C ALA A 15 -2.04 23.27 7.08
N SER A 16 -2.88 24.17 6.57
CA SER A 16 -4.33 24.16 6.85
C SER A 16 -5.12 23.12 6.06
N SER A 17 -4.53 22.45 5.07
CA SER A 17 -5.15 21.33 4.35
C SER A 17 -4.14 20.23 4.01
N ALA A 18 -4.61 18.99 3.83
CA ALA A 18 -3.76 17.87 3.41
C ALA A 18 -3.07 18.16 2.07
N LEU A 19 -3.81 18.77 1.13
CA LEU A 19 -3.30 19.14 -0.19
C LEU A 19 -2.14 20.16 -0.09
N MET A 20 -2.29 21.19 0.74
CA MET A 20 -1.22 22.17 0.96
C MET A 20 -0.02 21.55 1.66
N CYS A 21 -0.25 20.68 2.65
CA CYS A 21 0.81 19.99 3.35
C CYS A 21 1.67 19.15 2.39
N HIS A 22 1.00 18.35 1.55
CA HIS A 22 1.65 17.53 0.55
C HIS A 22 2.34 18.37 -0.55
N SER A 23 1.72 19.47 -0.97
CA SER A 23 2.34 20.41 -1.91
C SER A 23 3.65 21.01 -1.37
N ASN A 24 3.68 21.34 -0.07
CA ASN A 24 4.88 21.88 0.58
C ASN A 24 5.97 20.81 0.72
N LEU A 25 5.61 19.56 0.98
CA LEU A 25 6.55 18.43 0.95
C LEU A 25 7.22 18.31 -0.42
N LEU A 26 6.45 18.25 -1.51
CA LEU A 26 6.99 18.15 -2.86
C LEU A 26 7.90 19.34 -3.22
N LYS A 27 7.56 20.56 -2.78
CA LYS A 27 8.43 21.74 -2.93
C LYS A 27 9.73 21.64 -2.16
N ALA A 28 9.69 21.15 -0.92
CA ALA A 28 10.89 20.97 -0.10
C ALA A 28 11.83 19.93 -0.74
N ILE A 29 11.27 18.81 -1.21
CA ILE A 29 12.02 17.77 -1.93
C ILE A 29 12.64 18.34 -3.21
N ALA A 30 11.87 19.07 -4.03
CA ALA A 30 12.37 19.67 -5.26
C ALA A 30 13.47 20.71 -5.00
N SER A 31 13.38 21.47 -3.91
CA SER A 31 14.37 22.49 -3.52
C SER A 31 15.69 21.87 -3.04
N ASN A 32 15.64 20.64 -2.52
CA ASN A 32 16.82 19.88 -2.09
C ASN A 32 17.41 18.99 -3.19
N SER A 33 16.73 18.87 -4.34
CA SER A 33 17.22 18.07 -5.46
C SER A 33 18.16 18.89 -6.34
N SER A 34 19.29 18.31 -6.73
CA SER A 34 20.23 18.92 -7.69
C SER A 34 19.77 18.81 -9.15
N LYS A 35 18.69 18.06 -9.41
CA LYS A 35 18.14 17.83 -10.75
C LYS A 35 16.83 18.59 -10.93
N ALA A 36 16.61 19.11 -12.15
CA ALA A 36 15.31 19.63 -12.54
C ALA A 36 14.33 18.45 -12.67
N VAL A 37 13.45 18.29 -11.68
CA VAL A 37 12.39 17.28 -11.68
C VAL A 37 11.14 17.88 -12.34
N ALA A 38 10.45 17.11 -13.16
CA ALA A 38 9.16 17.53 -13.68
C ALA A 38 8.17 17.78 -12.51
N PRO A 39 7.22 18.72 -12.64
CA PRO A 39 6.26 18.97 -11.57
C PRO A 39 5.39 17.73 -11.31
N ILE A 40 5.35 17.27 -10.06
CA ILE A 40 4.45 16.21 -9.60
C ILE A 40 3.18 16.87 -9.04
N MET A 41 2.02 16.37 -9.46
CA MET A 41 0.74 16.88 -8.97
C MET A 41 0.50 16.36 -7.55
N PRO A 42 0.20 17.23 -6.56
CA PRO A 42 0.03 16.79 -5.18
C PRO A 42 -1.30 16.04 -5.00
N SER A 43 -1.25 14.85 -4.41
CA SER A 43 -2.44 14.15 -3.89
C SER A 43 -2.45 14.05 -2.35
N GLY A 44 -2.92 15.11 -1.69
CA GLY A 44 -2.86 15.18 -0.22
C GLY A 44 -3.75 14.17 0.50
N ALA A 45 -4.95 13.87 -0.02
CA ALA A 45 -5.84 12.91 0.62
C ALA A 45 -5.33 11.47 0.52
N ASP A 46 -4.71 11.14 -0.62
CA ASP A 46 -4.07 9.85 -0.85
C ASP A 46 -2.80 9.70 -0.02
N PHE A 47 -1.96 10.74 0.02
CA PHE A 47 -0.74 10.74 0.83
C PHE A 47 -1.02 10.54 2.33
N PHE A 48 -2.05 11.21 2.87
CA PHE A 48 -2.46 11.02 4.28
C PHE A 48 -3.31 9.75 4.49
N GLY A 49 -3.65 9.01 3.42
CA GLY A 49 -4.36 7.75 3.47
C GLY A 49 -5.86 7.84 3.76
N PHE A 50 -6.42 9.01 4.07
CA PHE A 50 -7.86 9.11 4.40
C PHE A 50 -8.78 9.06 3.17
N SER A 51 -8.24 9.09 1.95
CA SER A 51 -8.97 8.72 0.74
C SER A 51 -9.11 7.21 0.57
N HIS A 52 -8.37 6.38 1.31
CA HIS A 52 -8.45 4.93 1.19
C HIS A 52 -9.86 4.44 1.59
N PRO A 53 -10.55 3.61 0.77
CA PRO A 53 -11.94 3.22 1.02
C PRO A 53 -12.21 2.67 2.42
N THR A 54 -11.30 1.83 2.93
CA THR A 54 -11.36 1.31 4.30
C THR A 54 -11.29 2.42 5.35
N ILE A 55 -10.34 3.36 5.22
CA ILE A 55 -10.18 4.47 6.19
C ILE A 55 -11.39 5.40 6.13
N GLN A 56 -11.90 5.71 4.95
CA GLN A 56 -13.14 6.48 4.79
C GLN A 56 -14.32 5.82 5.53
N ASN A 57 -14.49 4.50 5.36
CA ASN A 57 -15.56 3.75 6.02
C ASN A 57 -15.41 3.77 7.55
N LEU A 58 -14.17 3.67 8.05
CA LEU A 58 -13.88 3.77 9.48
C LEU A 58 -14.21 5.17 10.02
N ILE A 59 -13.78 6.23 9.34
CA ILE A 59 -14.09 7.62 9.71
C ILE A 59 -15.61 7.86 9.74
N GLN A 60 -16.34 7.34 8.75
CA GLN A 60 -17.80 7.40 8.69
C GLN A 60 -18.50 6.68 9.84
N SER A 61 -17.84 5.69 10.43
CA SER A 61 -18.36 4.89 11.54
C SER A 61 -18.09 5.53 12.91
N CYS A 62 -17.26 6.57 12.97
CA CYS A 62 -16.96 7.27 14.23
C CYS A 62 -18.20 7.99 14.81
N PRO A 63 -18.34 8.04 16.14
CA PRO A 63 -19.34 8.87 16.79
C PRO A 63 -19.24 10.33 16.33
N GLY A 64 -20.36 10.95 15.99
CA GLY A 64 -20.41 12.34 15.54
C GLY A 64 -20.28 12.54 14.02
N ALA A 65 -19.92 11.52 13.23
CA ALA A 65 -19.86 11.65 11.77
C ALA A 65 -21.20 12.12 11.14
N ARG A 66 -22.34 11.70 11.72
CA ARG A 66 -23.69 12.14 11.32
C ARG A 66 -23.96 13.63 11.56
N LYS A 67 -23.16 14.32 12.39
CA LYS A 67 -23.30 15.77 12.65
C LYS A 67 -22.68 16.62 11.54
N CYS A 68 -21.85 16.04 10.68
CA CYS A 68 -21.23 16.74 9.56
C CYS A 68 -22.24 16.90 8.41
N SER A 69 -23.09 17.94 8.46
CA SER A 69 -24.20 18.15 7.53
C SER A 69 -23.80 18.23 6.06
N ASN A 70 -22.59 18.69 5.77
CA ASN A 70 -22.06 18.85 4.42
C ASN A 70 -21.24 17.63 3.94
N TYR A 71 -21.12 16.58 4.79
CA TYR A 71 -20.36 15.40 4.44
C TYR A 71 -21.11 14.53 3.43
N ARG A 72 -20.43 14.17 2.34
CA ARG A 72 -20.96 13.25 1.33
C ARG A 72 -20.67 11.82 1.77
N TRP A 73 -21.72 11.06 2.09
CA TRP A 73 -21.60 9.65 2.45
C TRP A 73 -21.19 8.82 1.25
N ILE A 74 -20.21 7.96 1.46
CA ILE A 74 -19.61 7.07 0.46
C ILE A 74 -19.89 5.64 0.90
N ARG A 75 -20.43 4.83 0.00
CA ARG A 75 -20.69 3.42 0.27
C ARG A 75 -19.39 2.63 0.18
N PHE A 76 -19.05 1.91 1.25
CA PHE A 76 -17.98 0.94 1.22
C PHE A 76 -18.43 -0.31 0.46
N GLU A 77 -17.63 -0.73 -0.53
CA GLU A 77 -17.83 -1.96 -1.28
C GLU A 77 -16.68 -2.92 -0.97
N VAL A 78 -17.02 -4.11 -0.47
CA VAL A 78 -16.05 -5.18 -0.22
C VAL A 78 -15.79 -5.90 -1.55
N CYS A 79 -14.52 -6.15 -1.88
CA CYS A 79 -14.15 -7.01 -3.01
C CYS A 79 -14.91 -8.34 -2.90
N ARG A 80 -15.72 -8.67 -3.91
CA ARG A 80 -16.30 -10.01 -4.01
C ARG A 80 -15.26 -10.91 -4.71
N PRO A 81 -14.82 -12.03 -4.11
CA PRO A 81 -13.93 -12.95 -4.79
C PRO A 81 -14.58 -13.39 -6.11
N GLY A 82 -14.00 -12.98 -7.25
CA GLY A 82 -14.48 -13.34 -8.59
C GLY A 82 -14.73 -12.19 -9.56
N ASN A 83 -14.68 -10.93 -9.13
CA ASN A 83 -14.95 -9.79 -10.02
C ASN A 83 -13.71 -9.12 -10.64
N GLY A 84 -12.50 -9.62 -10.39
CA GLY A 84 -11.26 -9.24 -11.10
C GLY A 84 -10.81 -7.78 -10.97
N GLN A 85 -11.64 -6.91 -10.38
CA GLN A 85 -11.43 -5.48 -10.31
C GLN A 85 -11.02 -5.15 -8.87
N LEU A 86 -9.72 -4.96 -8.66
CA LEU A 86 -9.20 -4.40 -7.42
C LEU A 86 -9.88 -3.03 -7.21
N PRO A 87 -10.59 -2.81 -6.10
CA PRO A 87 -11.31 -1.56 -5.88
C PRO A 87 -10.29 -0.45 -5.72
N HIS A 88 -10.27 0.48 -6.67
CA HIS A 88 -9.62 1.79 -6.56
C HIS A 88 -8.32 1.77 -5.75
N SER A 89 -7.42 0.82 -6.05
CA SER A 89 -6.06 0.88 -5.54
C SER A 89 -5.46 2.15 -6.11
N LEU A 90 -4.69 2.88 -5.29
CA LEU A 90 -3.87 3.98 -5.79
C LEU A 90 -3.07 3.48 -7.00
N SER A 91 -2.92 4.32 -8.01
CA SER A 91 -2.14 3.92 -9.18
C SER A 91 -0.70 3.62 -8.74
N GLU A 92 -0.21 2.43 -9.05
CA GLU A 92 1.18 2.04 -8.75
C GLU A 92 2.21 2.97 -9.43
N ASP A 93 1.80 3.71 -10.46
CA ASP A 93 2.61 4.68 -11.19
C ASP A 93 2.45 6.14 -10.70
N ASP A 94 1.70 6.38 -9.62
CA ASP A 94 1.56 7.72 -9.05
C ASP A 94 2.81 8.14 -8.24
N ALA A 95 3.69 8.90 -8.90
CA ALA A 95 4.91 9.45 -8.30
C ALA A 95 4.67 10.42 -7.12
N SER A 96 3.43 10.83 -6.86
CA SER A 96 3.10 11.69 -5.71
C SER A 96 2.97 10.92 -4.41
N VAL A 97 2.66 9.62 -4.45
CA VAL A 97 2.43 8.79 -3.25
C VAL A 97 3.20 7.47 -3.26
N ASN A 98 3.79 7.08 -4.39
CA ASN A 98 4.62 5.89 -4.52
C ASN A 98 6.11 6.27 -4.71
N PHE A 99 6.96 5.75 -3.82
CA PHE A 99 8.40 6.05 -3.81
C PHE A 99 9.14 5.49 -5.03
N GLU A 100 8.82 4.29 -5.49
CA GLU A 100 9.43 3.69 -6.68
C GLU A 100 9.03 4.46 -7.95
N ALA A 101 7.76 4.82 -8.08
CA ALA A 101 7.28 5.69 -9.14
C ALA A 101 7.99 7.05 -9.11
N TYR A 102 8.20 7.62 -7.92
CA TYR A 102 8.96 8.85 -7.72
C TYR A 102 10.43 8.73 -8.17
N GLN A 103 11.11 7.63 -7.85
CA GLN A 103 12.48 7.38 -8.28
C GLN A 103 12.60 7.28 -9.80
N ARG A 104 11.69 6.54 -10.44
CA ARG A 104 11.59 6.45 -11.90
C ARG A 104 11.34 7.84 -12.50
N HIS A 105 10.46 8.62 -11.89
CA HIS A 105 10.15 9.99 -12.31
C HIS A 105 11.36 10.94 -12.19
N GLN A 106 12.27 10.70 -11.25
CA GLN A 106 13.53 11.44 -11.12
C GLN A 106 14.68 10.91 -12.01
N GLY A 107 14.47 9.82 -12.75
CA GLY A 107 15.54 9.16 -13.51
C GLY A 107 16.67 8.62 -12.62
N LEU A 108 16.32 8.09 -11.43
CA LEU A 108 17.26 7.54 -10.44
C LEU A 108 17.49 6.02 -10.57
N ASP A 109 16.98 5.39 -11.63
CA ASP A 109 16.93 3.93 -11.86
C ASP A 109 18.31 3.20 -11.92
N GLY A 110 19.43 3.87 -11.60
CA GLY A 110 20.77 3.29 -11.69
C GLY A 110 21.59 3.20 -10.40
N SER A 111 21.17 3.75 -9.25
CA SER A 111 22.08 3.83 -8.09
C SER A 111 21.40 4.01 -6.74
N ILE A 112 20.58 3.06 -6.28
CA ILE A 112 20.37 2.88 -4.83
C ILE A 112 20.44 1.38 -4.53
N LYS A 113 21.61 0.93 -4.05
CA LYS A 113 21.69 -0.31 -3.29
C LYS A 113 21.03 -0.03 -1.94
N THR A 114 19.79 -0.47 -1.78
CA THR A 114 19.17 -0.56 -0.46
C THR A 114 20.00 -1.55 0.36
N GLU A 115 20.83 -1.05 1.27
CA GLU A 115 21.43 -1.88 2.31
C GLU A 115 20.30 -2.34 3.25
N HIS A 116 19.73 -3.49 2.89
CA HIS A 116 18.86 -4.24 3.78
C HIS A 116 19.76 -4.84 4.86
N ILE A 117 19.63 -4.36 6.10
CA ILE A 117 20.19 -5.02 7.28
C ILE A 117 19.47 -6.37 7.41
N THR A 118 20.06 -7.41 6.82
CA THR A 118 19.64 -8.80 6.97
C THR A 118 20.03 -9.27 8.36
N GLY A 119 19.04 -9.36 9.25
CA GLY A 119 19.08 -10.28 10.38
C GLY A 119 19.37 -11.69 9.85
N GLN A 120 20.48 -12.26 10.30
CA GLN A 120 20.98 -13.56 9.88
C GLN A 120 20.02 -14.69 10.26
N THR A 121 19.77 -15.62 9.34
CA THR A 121 19.40 -17.00 9.68
C THR A 121 20.18 -17.93 8.74
N PRO A 122 20.94 -18.92 9.25
CA PRO A 122 21.87 -19.69 8.43
C PRO A 122 21.15 -20.66 7.46
N PRO A 123 21.77 -21.00 6.31
CA PRO A 123 21.19 -21.91 5.33
C PRO A 123 21.39 -23.38 5.75
N SER A 124 20.31 -24.16 5.71
CA SER A 124 20.36 -25.63 5.80
C SER A 124 20.62 -26.24 4.41
N PRO A 125 21.48 -27.27 4.29
CA PRO A 125 21.88 -27.83 3.00
C PRO A 125 20.82 -28.80 2.44
N GLY A 126 20.80 -28.88 1.11
CA GLY A 126 19.70 -29.42 0.31
C GLY A 126 19.51 -30.93 0.33
N SER A 127 18.42 -31.34 -0.32
CA SER A 127 18.27 -32.68 -0.88
C SER A 127 17.36 -32.61 -2.11
N SER A 128 17.98 -32.76 -3.28
CA SER A 128 17.30 -33.13 -4.53
C SER A 128 16.55 -34.43 -4.32
N HIS A 129 15.32 -34.56 -4.82
CA HIS A 129 14.88 -35.72 -5.61
C HIS A 129 13.51 -35.43 -6.25
N GLN A 130 13.55 -35.27 -7.57
CA GLN A 130 12.42 -35.44 -8.49
C GLN A 130 12.00 -36.93 -8.47
N HIS A 131 10.70 -37.23 -8.51
CA HIS A 131 10.06 -38.22 -9.42
C HIS A 131 8.66 -38.67 -8.96
N GLN A 132 7.74 -38.58 -9.92
CA GLN A 132 6.68 -39.55 -10.27
C GLN A 132 5.40 -39.68 -9.42
N LEU A 133 4.31 -39.27 -10.09
CA LEU A 133 3.00 -39.93 -10.19
C LEU A 133 2.90 -41.35 -9.59
N THR A 134 1.92 -41.58 -8.71
CA THR A 134 0.93 -42.67 -8.82
C THR A 134 -0.07 -42.60 -7.66
N SER A 135 -1.36 -42.69 -7.98
CA SER A 135 -2.46 -42.93 -7.04
C SER A 135 -2.44 -44.38 -6.54
N PRO A 136 -3.02 -44.66 -5.35
CA PRO A 136 -3.76 -45.90 -5.20
C PRO A 136 -5.15 -45.71 -4.61
N THR A 137 -6.12 -46.27 -5.33
CA THR A 137 -7.47 -46.65 -4.92
C THR A 137 -7.42 -47.60 -3.72
N MET A 138 -8.23 -47.34 -2.69
CA MET A 138 -8.58 -48.33 -1.66
C MET A 138 -10.11 -48.35 -1.49
N LYS A 139 -10.71 -49.51 -1.81
CA LYS A 139 -12.10 -49.89 -1.49
C LYS A 139 -12.16 -50.39 -0.04
N PRO A 140 -13.32 -50.34 0.61
CA PRO A 140 -13.68 -51.36 1.61
C PRO A 140 -14.83 -52.26 1.16
N SER A 141 -14.67 -53.55 1.42
CA SER A 141 -15.61 -54.65 1.20
C SER A 141 -16.81 -54.62 2.15
N ALA A 142 -17.92 -55.19 1.67
CA ALA A 142 -19.18 -55.41 2.39
C ALA A 142 -19.11 -56.56 3.42
N SER A 143 -19.97 -56.51 4.44
CA SER A 143 -20.65 -57.69 4.98
C SER A 143 -21.99 -57.33 5.65
N TYR A 144 -22.85 -58.35 5.71
CA TYR A 144 -24.32 -58.39 5.80
C TYR A 144 -24.86 -58.57 7.24
N PHE A 145 -26.21 -58.58 7.33
CA PHE A 145 -27.13 -58.92 8.44
C PHE A 145 -27.40 -57.81 9.46
N GLY A 146 -28.62 -57.47 9.85
CA GLY A 146 -29.93 -58.08 9.64
C GLY A 146 -30.77 -57.93 10.92
N SER A 147 -31.97 -57.36 10.78
CA SER A 147 -33.21 -57.45 11.60
C SER A 147 -33.96 -56.13 11.59
#